data_AF-A0A191Z047-F1
#
_entry.id   AF-A0A191Z047-F1
#
_cell.length_a   1.000
_cell.length_b   1.000
_cell.length_c   1.000
_cell.angle_alpha   90.00
_cell.angle_beta   90.00
_cell.angle_gamma   90.00
#
_symmetry.space_group_name_H-M   'P 1'
#
loop_
_entity.id
_entity.type
_entity.pdbx_description
1 polymer ?
#
loop_
_entity_poly.entity_id
_entity_poly.type
_entity_poly.pdbx_seq_one_letter_code
_entity_poly.pdbx_strand_id
1 'polypeptide(L)'
;MQGTEERKRARVLDPVERITEVIFGLLMAMTFTGTISVATSGQEEERTMMIAALGCNLAWGLADAIMYLLRTLIEHTRNRTLRANLCGATDAATGQALIADALPPRIAAVVGTDELESLRRRVIEYSSTPLPPRLGWDDFKGAAGVFLLVVVSTFPLVVPFLLLDQTALAVRVSNLVGLAVLFIAGWMLARYAGAKPWQGAIALAVTGAVLITAIIALGG
;
A
#
# COMPACT_ATOMS: atom_id res chain seq x y z
N MET A 1 -3.59 -15.57 22.23
CA MET A 1 -3.58 -15.80 20.75
C MET A 1 -4.47 -14.82 19.97
N GLN A 2 -5.51 -14.22 20.56
CA GLN A 2 -6.40 -13.26 19.86
C GLN A 2 -5.74 -11.93 19.46
N GLY A 3 -4.82 -11.38 20.26
CA GLY A 3 -4.20 -10.08 19.96
C GLY A 3 -3.21 -10.06 18.78
N THR A 4 -2.61 -11.21 18.45
CA THR A 4 -1.70 -11.31 17.29
C THR A 4 -2.49 -11.35 15.98
N GLU A 5 -3.62 -12.08 15.96
CA GLU A 5 -4.56 -12.15 14.85
C GLU A 5 -5.21 -10.78 14.56
N GLU A 6 -5.65 -10.05 15.60
CA GLU A 6 -6.26 -8.72 15.43
C GLU A 6 -5.26 -7.68 14.92
N ARG A 7 -4.02 -7.66 15.43
CA ARG A 7 -2.98 -6.73 14.95
C ARG A 7 -2.56 -7.04 13.50
N LYS A 8 -2.60 -8.32 13.11
CA LYS A 8 -2.28 -8.81 11.76
C LYS A 8 -3.40 -8.51 10.77
N ARG A 9 -4.66 -8.72 11.17
CA ARG A 9 -5.85 -8.27 10.43
C ARG A 9 -5.86 -6.76 10.26
N ALA A 10 -5.58 -5.99 11.32
CA ALA A 10 -5.54 -4.54 11.26
C ALA A 10 -4.51 -4.00 10.25
N ARG A 11 -3.40 -4.74 10.04
CA ARG A 11 -2.36 -4.35 9.07
C ARG A 11 -2.66 -4.78 7.64
N VAL A 12 -3.22 -5.97 7.45
CA VAL A 12 -3.84 -6.34 6.16
C VAL A 12 -4.97 -5.36 5.83
N LEU A 13 -5.58 -4.71 6.81
CA LEU A 13 -6.71 -3.79 6.63
C LEU A 13 -6.34 -2.30 6.78
N ASP A 14 -5.06 -1.89 6.87
CA ASP A 14 -4.75 -0.45 6.95
C ASP A 14 -5.25 0.21 5.66
N PRO A 15 -6.33 1.00 5.73
CA PRO A 15 -7.00 1.47 4.53
C PRO A 15 -6.14 2.47 3.79
N VAL A 16 -5.28 3.21 4.49
CA VAL A 16 -4.40 4.22 3.90
C VAL A 16 -3.34 3.53 3.06
N GLU A 17 -2.63 2.55 3.62
CA GLU A 17 -1.60 1.82 2.89
C GLU A 17 -2.18 1.15 1.64
N ARG A 18 -3.32 0.44 1.77
CA ARG A 18 -3.99 -0.22 0.64
C ARG A 18 -4.44 0.76 -0.44
N ILE A 19 -5.08 1.86 -0.05
CA ILE A 19 -5.58 2.83 -1.02
C ILE A 19 -4.40 3.49 -1.74
N THR A 20 -3.35 3.89 -1.02
CA THR A 20 -2.14 4.48 -1.62
C THR A 20 -1.44 3.51 -2.57
N GLU A 21 -1.40 2.22 -2.23
CA GLU A 21 -0.81 1.16 -3.02
C GLU A 21 -1.58 0.88 -4.32
N VAL A 22 -2.91 0.86 -4.26
CA VAL A 22 -3.78 0.82 -5.44
C VAL A 22 -3.59 2.06 -6.33
N ILE A 23 -3.47 3.25 -5.73
CA ILE A 23 -3.25 4.50 -6.47
C ILE A 23 -1.92 4.44 -7.24
N PHE A 24 -0.83 4.02 -6.59
CA PHE A 24 0.46 3.87 -7.26
C PHE A 24 0.41 2.84 -8.39
N GLY A 25 -0.26 1.71 -8.17
CA GLY A 25 -0.48 0.69 -9.21
C GLY A 25 -1.25 1.22 -10.41
N LEU A 26 -2.33 1.98 -10.16
CA LEU A 26 -3.10 2.62 -11.22
C LEU A 26 -2.25 3.60 -12.02
N LEU A 27 -1.50 4.49 -11.36
CA LEU A 27 -0.67 5.48 -12.03
C LEU A 27 0.42 4.82 -12.89
N MET A 28 1.03 3.75 -12.39
CA MET A 28 2.07 3.00 -13.12
C MET A 28 1.47 2.28 -14.33
N ALA A 29 0.35 1.58 -14.16
CA ALA A 29 -0.36 0.91 -15.26
C ALA A 29 -0.81 1.90 -16.34
N MET A 30 -1.43 3.02 -15.95
CA MET A 30 -1.85 4.07 -16.88
C MET A 30 -0.67 4.69 -17.64
N THR A 31 0.48 4.86 -16.98
CA THR A 31 1.71 5.32 -17.64
C THR A 31 2.16 4.30 -18.66
N PHE A 32 2.30 3.04 -18.28
CA PHE A 32 2.82 1.97 -19.14
C PHE A 32 1.91 1.69 -20.35
N THR A 33 0.60 1.62 -20.12
CA THR A 33 -0.40 1.45 -21.19
C THR A 33 -0.43 2.67 -22.12
N GLY A 34 -0.26 3.88 -21.57
CA GLY A 34 -0.12 5.09 -22.36
C GLY A 34 1.13 5.08 -23.26
N THR A 35 2.30 4.71 -22.73
CA THR A 35 3.54 4.66 -23.53
C THR A 35 3.52 3.57 -24.61
N ILE A 36 2.92 2.41 -24.33
CA ILE A 36 2.78 1.32 -25.32
C ILE A 36 1.80 1.71 -26.44
N SER A 37 0.73 2.44 -26.13
CA SER A 37 -0.21 2.94 -27.15
C SER A 37 0.49 3.75 -28.26
N VAL A 38 1.61 4.41 -27.94
CA VAL A 38 2.41 5.22 -28.87
C VAL A 38 3.26 4.37 -29.79
N ALA A 39 3.92 3.38 -29.19
CA ALA A 39 4.99 2.63 -29.85
C ALA A 39 4.44 1.61 -30.87
N THR A 40 3.13 1.43 -30.89
CA THR A 40 2.47 0.20 -31.32
C THR A 40 1.19 0.59 -32.07
N SER A 41 1.37 1.14 -33.29
CA SER A 41 0.30 1.65 -34.16
C SER A 41 0.01 0.73 -35.37
N GLY A 42 -0.08 -0.59 -35.15
CA GLY A 42 -0.35 -1.61 -36.17
C GLY A 42 -1.33 -2.70 -35.72
N GLN A 43 -2.15 -3.20 -36.66
CA GLN A 43 -3.33 -4.06 -36.43
C GLN A 43 -3.03 -5.49 -35.90
N GLU A 44 -1.78 -5.95 -35.86
CA GLU A 44 -1.41 -7.24 -35.22
C GLU A 44 -1.09 -7.10 -33.72
N GLU A 45 -1.16 -5.89 -33.16
CA GLU A 45 -0.59 -5.57 -31.85
C GLU A 45 -1.59 -5.50 -30.69
N GLU A 46 -2.89 -5.62 -30.96
CA GLU A 46 -3.96 -5.53 -29.94
C GLU A 46 -3.79 -6.59 -28.84
N ARG A 47 -3.53 -7.83 -29.23
CA ARG A 47 -3.29 -8.94 -28.29
C ARG A 47 -2.00 -8.74 -27.50
N THR A 48 -0.98 -8.14 -28.12
CA THR A 48 0.30 -7.83 -27.49
C THR A 48 0.13 -6.73 -26.44
N MET A 49 -0.64 -5.68 -26.74
CA MET A 49 -0.94 -4.59 -25.82
C MET A 49 -1.80 -5.05 -24.64
N MET A 50 -2.81 -5.91 -24.90
CA MET A 50 -3.61 -6.53 -23.84
C MET A 50 -2.77 -7.42 -22.91
N ILE A 51 -1.89 -8.26 -23.47
CA ILE A 51 -0.97 -9.09 -22.67
C ILE A 51 -0.01 -8.21 -21.87
N ALA A 52 0.48 -7.12 -22.46
CA ALA A 52 1.34 -6.16 -21.77
C ALA A 52 0.63 -5.46 -20.61
N ALA A 53 -0.62 -5.02 -20.80
CA ALA A 53 -1.42 -4.37 -19.76
C ALA A 53 -1.78 -5.35 -18.62
N LEU A 54 -2.19 -6.58 -18.95
CA LEU A 54 -2.41 -7.64 -17.95
C LEU A 54 -1.12 -8.00 -17.21
N GLY A 55 0.00 -8.13 -17.94
CA GLY A 55 1.31 -8.46 -17.38
C GLY A 55 1.80 -7.37 -16.43
N CYS A 56 1.65 -6.09 -16.81
CA CYS A 56 1.97 -4.94 -15.98
C CYS A 56 1.17 -4.95 -14.67
N ASN A 57 -0.13 -5.21 -14.76
CA ASN A 57 -1.02 -5.30 -13.60
C ASN A 57 -0.62 -6.43 -12.64
N LEU A 58 -0.41 -7.65 -13.16
CA LEU A 58 0.03 -8.79 -12.35
C LEU A 58 1.41 -8.57 -11.72
N ALA A 59 2.35 -8.01 -12.48
CA ALA A 59 3.69 -7.71 -11.98
C ALA A 59 3.64 -6.69 -10.85
N TRP A 60 2.80 -5.66 -10.96
CA TRP A 60 2.62 -4.67 -9.91
C TRP A 60 2.01 -5.28 -8.64
N GLY A 61 0.92 -6.06 -8.77
CA GLY A 61 0.34 -6.76 -7.63
C GLY A 61 1.34 -7.68 -6.94
N LEU A 62 2.21 -8.35 -7.70
CA LEU A 62 3.28 -9.18 -7.14
C LEU A 62 4.33 -8.35 -6.39
N ALA A 63 4.74 -7.22 -6.97
CA ALA A 63 5.71 -6.31 -6.37
C ALA A 63 5.23 -5.87 -4.99
N ASP A 64 3.95 -5.54 -4.82
CA ASP A 64 3.48 -5.06 -3.52
C ASP A 64 3.03 -6.14 -2.53
N ALA A 65 2.69 -7.34 -3.01
CA ALA A 65 2.71 -8.54 -2.17
C ALA A 65 4.12 -8.79 -1.56
N ILE A 66 5.19 -8.61 -2.34
CA ILE A 66 6.57 -8.72 -1.85
C ILE A 66 6.88 -7.58 -0.88
N MET A 67 6.49 -6.34 -1.19
CA MET A 67 6.68 -5.21 -0.27
C MET A 67 5.93 -5.39 1.05
N TYR A 68 4.73 -5.96 1.02
CA TYR A 68 3.99 -6.34 2.22
C TYR A 68 4.77 -7.34 3.08
N LEU A 69 5.35 -8.39 2.47
CA LEU A 69 6.19 -9.36 3.18
C LEU A 69 7.45 -8.69 3.75
N LEU A 70 8.10 -7.81 2.98
CA LEU A 70 9.28 -7.05 3.42
C LEU A 70 8.96 -6.14 4.60
N ARG A 71 7.87 -5.35 4.54
CA ARG A 71 7.40 -4.51 5.65
C ARG A 71 7.14 -5.35 6.90
N THR A 72 6.54 -6.53 6.72
CA THR A 72 6.26 -7.45 7.82
C THR A 72 7.54 -8.01 8.44
N LEU A 73 8.52 -8.40 7.62
CA LEU A 73 9.85 -8.83 8.08
C LEU A 73 10.60 -7.73 8.82
N ILE A 74 10.60 -6.51 8.28
CA ILE A 74 11.25 -5.35 8.89
C ILE A 74 10.61 -5.06 10.25
N GLU A 75 9.28 -5.11 10.34
CA GLU A 75 8.58 -4.90 11.61
C GLU A 75 8.93 -5.97 12.63
N HIS A 76 8.93 -7.25 12.24
CA HIS A 76 9.32 -8.34 13.13
C HIS A 76 10.76 -8.16 13.64
N THR A 77 11.66 -7.74 12.77
CA THR A 77 13.06 -7.47 13.11
C THR A 77 13.17 -6.26 14.05
N ARG A 78 12.50 -5.15 13.73
CA ARG A 78 12.49 -3.92 14.55
C ARG A 78 11.93 -4.19 15.94
N ASN A 79 10.79 -4.88 16.03
CA ASN A 79 10.18 -5.22 17.32
C ASN A 79 11.07 -6.16 18.14
N ARG A 80 11.81 -7.07 17.49
CA ARG A 80 12.78 -7.91 18.18
C ARG A 80 13.96 -7.10 18.70
N THR A 81 14.53 -6.20 17.90
CA THR A 81 15.65 -5.34 18.32
C THR A 81 15.24 -4.42 19.46
N LEU A 82 14.07 -3.78 19.38
CA LEU A 82 13.51 -2.98 20.48
C LEU A 82 13.35 -3.81 21.76
N ARG A 83 12.84 -5.04 21.65
CA ARG A 83 12.73 -5.95 22.81
C ARG A 83 14.08 -6.36 23.38
N ALA A 84 15.04 -6.72 22.53
CA ALA A 84 16.39 -7.08 22.97
C ALA A 84 17.05 -5.92 23.72
N ASN A 85 16.90 -4.70 23.21
CA ASN A 85 17.43 -3.50 23.85
C ASN A 85 16.72 -3.18 25.17
N LEU A 86 15.39 -3.34 25.25
CA LEU A 86 14.62 -3.11 26.48
C LEU A 86 14.92 -4.13 27.59
N CYS A 87 15.10 -5.40 27.24
CA CYS A 87 15.47 -6.45 28.21
C CYS A 87 16.96 -6.39 28.60
N GLY A 88 17.83 -5.90 27.70
CA GLY A 88 19.26 -5.72 27.94
C GLY A 88 19.63 -4.39 28.61
N ALA A 89 18.69 -3.44 28.69
CA ALA A 89 18.92 -2.16 29.36
C ALA A 89 19.07 -2.36 30.87
N THR A 90 20.29 -2.15 31.36
CA THR A 90 20.63 -2.25 32.79
C THR A 90 20.16 -1.06 33.61
N ASP A 91 19.87 0.07 32.95
CA ASP A 91 19.49 1.35 33.57
C ASP A 91 18.08 1.80 33.14
N ALA A 92 17.32 2.34 34.10
CA ALA A 92 15.94 2.78 33.90
C ALA A 92 15.84 3.97 32.92
N ALA A 93 16.80 4.90 32.97
CA ALA A 93 16.79 6.07 32.08
C ALA A 93 16.97 5.67 30.60
N THR A 94 17.85 4.69 30.33
CA THR A 94 18.06 4.16 28.97
C THR A 94 16.81 3.45 28.44
N GLY A 95 16.12 2.69 29.30
CA GLY A 95 14.87 2.02 28.95
C GLY A 95 13.71 2.99 28.69
N GLN A 96 13.62 4.09 29.44
CA GLN A 96 12.61 5.13 29.24
C GLN A 96 12.82 5.87 27.91
N ALA A 97 14.06 6.20 27.56
CA ALA A 97 14.40 6.84 26.29
C ALA A 97 13.99 5.96 25.08
N LEU A 98 14.24 4.65 25.14
CA LEU A 98 13.83 3.71 24.10
C LEU A 98 12.31 3.63 23.90
N ILE A 99 11.53 3.83 24.95
CA ILE A 99 10.05 3.86 24.87
C ILE A 99 9.57 5.20 24.35
N ALA A 100 10.19 6.31 24.79
CA ALA A 100 9.90 7.64 24.28
C ALA A 100 10.14 7.74 22.77
N ASP A 101 11.24 7.16 22.27
CA ASP A 101 11.56 7.10 20.83
C ASP A 101 10.59 6.21 20.02
N ALA A 102 9.97 5.22 20.66
CA ALA A 102 8.98 4.36 20.02
C ALA A 102 7.57 5.00 19.99
N LEU A 103 7.33 6.04 20.80
CA LEU A 103 6.05 6.73 20.88
C LEU A 103 5.95 7.84 19.82
N PRO A 104 4.74 8.14 19.31
CA PRO A 104 4.53 9.33 18.49
C PRO A 104 4.99 10.59 19.23
N PRO A 105 5.67 11.56 18.55
CA PRO A 105 6.29 12.71 19.21
C PRO A 105 5.34 13.53 20.09
N ARG A 106 4.08 13.64 19.68
CA ARG A 106 3.03 14.35 20.43
C ARG A 106 2.68 13.70 21.76
N ILE A 107 2.81 12.38 21.84
CA ILE A 107 2.53 11.61 23.05
C ILE A 107 3.80 11.59 23.92
N ALA A 108 4.97 11.36 23.33
CA ALA A 108 6.24 11.40 24.04
C ALA A 108 6.47 12.73 24.79
N ALA A 109 6.00 13.85 24.24
CA ALA A 109 6.12 15.18 24.87
C ALA A 109 5.21 15.39 26.10
N VAL A 110 4.19 14.55 26.31
CA VAL A 110 3.19 14.72 27.38
C VAL A 110 3.34 13.65 28.46
N VAL A 111 3.95 12.52 28.14
CA VAL A 111 4.14 11.40 29.07
C VAL A 111 5.33 11.70 29.98
N GLY A 112 5.12 11.61 31.30
CA GLY A 112 6.17 11.77 32.30
C GLY A 112 7.09 10.55 32.41
N THR A 113 8.19 10.72 33.14
CA THR A 113 9.19 9.67 33.34
C THR A 113 8.65 8.46 34.12
N ASP A 114 7.72 8.69 35.04
CA ASP A 114 7.11 7.64 35.86
C ASP A 114 6.14 6.77 35.04
N GLU A 115 5.40 7.39 34.11
CA GLU A 115 4.53 6.69 33.18
C GLU A 115 5.34 5.88 32.16
N LEU A 116 6.44 6.44 31.64
CA LEU A 116 7.37 5.71 30.76
C LEU A 116 7.97 4.48 31.46
N GLU A 117 8.30 4.60 32.74
CA GLU A 117 8.82 3.49 33.53
C GLU A 117 7.75 2.42 33.79
N SER A 118 6.51 2.82 34.09
CA SER A 118 5.38 1.90 34.22
C SER A 118 5.12 1.13 32.92
N LEU A 119 5.16 1.83 31.79
CA LEU A 119 5.08 1.24 30.45
C LEU A 119 6.22 0.24 30.22
N ARG A 120 7.46 0.60 30.58
CA ARG A 120 8.63 -0.28 30.45
C ARG A 120 8.43 -1.60 31.19
N ARG A 121 8.03 -1.54 32.46
CA ARG A 121 7.81 -2.74 33.27
C ARG A 121 6.71 -3.63 32.69
N ARG A 122 5.58 -3.04 32.31
CA ARG A 122 4.47 -3.77 31.68
C ARG A 122 4.86 -4.41 30.35
N VAL A 123 5.66 -3.70 29.54
CA VAL A 123 6.18 -4.24 28.28
C VAL A 123 7.11 -5.42 28.55
N ILE A 124 8.03 -5.33 29.51
CA ILE A 124 8.93 -6.44 29.89
C ILE A 124 8.11 -7.64 30.39
N GLU A 125 7.13 -7.41 31.24
CA GLU A 125 6.26 -8.46 31.80
C GLU A 125 5.44 -9.17 30.70
N TYR A 126 4.83 -8.41 29.79
CA TYR A 126 4.11 -8.93 28.63
C TYR A 126 5.03 -9.60 27.59
N SER A 127 6.31 -9.20 27.55
CA SER A 127 7.32 -9.71 26.62
C SER A 127 7.82 -11.13 26.94
N SER A 128 7.19 -11.83 27.88
CA SER A 128 7.46 -13.25 28.15
C SER A 128 6.92 -14.20 27.06
N THR A 129 6.12 -13.70 26.09
CA THR A 129 5.63 -14.50 24.96
C THR A 129 6.63 -14.49 23.78
N PRO A 130 7.14 -15.64 23.30
CA PRO A 130 8.03 -15.72 22.14
C PRO A 130 7.30 -15.25 20.88
N LEU A 131 7.82 -14.23 20.19
CA LEU A 131 7.41 -13.95 18.82
C LEU A 131 8.25 -14.84 17.89
N PRO A 132 7.63 -15.78 17.13
CA PRO A 132 8.38 -16.60 16.20
C PRO A 132 9.06 -15.70 15.13
N PRO A 133 10.34 -15.93 14.82
CA PRO A 133 11.19 -14.96 14.10
C PRO A 133 11.05 -15.03 12.58
N ARG A 134 9.93 -15.55 12.06
CA ARG A 134 9.81 -15.89 10.63
C ARG A 134 8.48 -15.43 10.09
N LEU A 135 8.46 -15.12 8.80
CA LEU A 135 7.23 -15.06 8.03
C LEU A 135 6.49 -16.39 8.22
N GLY A 136 5.33 -16.31 8.85
CA GLY A 136 4.43 -17.43 8.99
C GLY A 136 3.53 -17.55 7.76
N TRP A 137 2.80 -18.65 7.68
CA TRP A 137 1.79 -18.87 6.66
C TRP A 137 0.76 -17.75 6.59
N ASP A 138 0.42 -17.12 7.72
CA ASP A 138 -0.57 -16.04 7.72
C ASP A 138 -0.01 -14.73 7.14
N ASP A 139 1.32 -14.55 7.12
CA ASP A 139 1.94 -13.40 6.41
C ASP A 139 1.84 -13.60 4.90
N PHE A 140 2.05 -14.83 4.42
CA PHE A 140 1.84 -15.18 3.01
C PHE A 140 0.36 -15.07 2.60
N LYS A 141 -0.60 -15.44 3.48
CA LYS A 141 -2.03 -15.18 3.22
C LYS A 141 -2.32 -13.69 3.13
N GLY A 142 -1.71 -12.86 4.00
CA GLY A 142 -1.81 -11.41 3.93
C GLY A 142 -1.30 -10.85 2.61
N ALA A 143 -0.11 -11.30 2.18
CA ALA A 143 0.49 -10.94 0.90
C ALA A 143 -0.37 -11.35 -0.30
N ALA A 144 -0.94 -12.56 -0.27
CA ALA A 144 -1.87 -13.02 -1.29
C ALA A 144 -3.17 -12.19 -1.30
N GLY A 145 -3.65 -11.75 -0.13
CA GLY A 145 -4.80 -10.87 -0.01
C GLY A 145 -4.54 -9.48 -0.58
N VAL A 146 -3.35 -8.93 -0.37
CA VAL A 146 -2.91 -7.65 -0.98
C VAL A 146 -2.77 -7.80 -2.50
N PHE A 147 -2.05 -8.83 -2.96
CA PHE A 147 -1.94 -9.19 -4.38
C PHE A 147 -3.30 -9.22 -5.07
N LEU A 148 -4.24 -10.00 -4.51
CA LEU A 148 -5.55 -10.18 -5.10
C LEU A 148 -6.36 -8.87 -5.07
N LEU A 149 -6.28 -8.11 -3.99
CA LEU A 149 -6.95 -6.82 -3.89
C LEU A 149 -6.44 -5.87 -4.97
N VAL A 150 -5.12 -5.75 -5.12
CA VAL A 150 -4.49 -4.87 -6.12
C VAL A 150 -4.90 -5.31 -7.51
N VAL A 151 -4.70 -6.57 -7.88
CA VAL A 151 -5.06 -7.10 -9.20
C VAL A 151 -6.54 -6.92 -9.52
N VAL A 152 -7.44 -7.19 -8.57
CA VAL A 152 -8.89 -7.02 -8.77
C VAL A 152 -9.27 -5.55 -8.89
N SER A 153 -8.63 -4.65 -8.13
CA SER A 153 -8.91 -3.22 -8.17
C SER A 153 -8.47 -2.55 -9.48
N THR A 154 -7.42 -3.07 -10.10
CA THR A 154 -6.84 -2.59 -11.36
C THR A 154 -7.38 -3.34 -12.58
N PHE A 155 -8.00 -4.51 -12.40
CA PHE A 155 -8.61 -5.29 -13.48
C PHE A 155 -9.61 -4.50 -14.34
N PRO A 156 -10.48 -3.62 -13.79
CA PRO A 156 -11.37 -2.80 -14.59
C PRO A 156 -10.68 -1.95 -15.66
N LEU A 157 -9.40 -1.58 -15.47
CA LEU A 157 -8.64 -0.83 -16.48
C LEU A 157 -8.33 -1.68 -17.71
N VAL A 158 -8.27 -3.00 -17.55
CA VAL A 158 -7.92 -3.93 -18.63
C VAL A 158 -9.17 -4.45 -19.36
N VAL A 159 -10.34 -4.39 -18.73
CA VAL A 159 -11.63 -4.79 -19.33
C VAL A 159 -11.91 -4.13 -20.69
N PRO A 160 -11.67 -2.83 -20.90
CA PRO A 160 -11.88 -2.21 -22.21
C PRO A 160 -11.05 -2.83 -23.33
N PHE A 161 -9.84 -3.30 -23.04
CA PHE A 161 -8.98 -3.98 -24.02
C PHE A 161 -9.43 -5.41 -24.35
N LEU A 162 -10.28 -6.01 -23.50
CA LEU A 162 -10.89 -7.32 -23.76
C LEU A 162 -12.18 -7.23 -24.60
N LEU A 163 -12.83 -6.06 -24.57
CA LEU A 163 -14.15 -5.86 -25.19
C LEU A 163 -14.12 -5.05 -26.49
N LEU A 164 -13.07 -4.24 -26.69
CA LEU A 164 -12.97 -3.32 -27.81
C LEU A 164 -11.76 -3.69 -28.67
N ASP A 165 -12.02 -3.99 -29.95
CA ASP A 165 -10.97 -4.24 -30.94
C ASP A 165 -10.25 -2.92 -31.30
N GLN A 166 -10.94 -1.77 -31.26
CA GLN A 166 -10.32 -0.48 -31.56
C GLN A 166 -9.43 0.03 -30.42
N THR A 167 -8.11 -0.09 -30.58
CA THR A 167 -7.07 0.37 -29.62
C THR A 167 -7.30 1.78 -29.09
N ALA A 168 -7.53 2.75 -29.98
CA ALA A 168 -7.72 4.15 -29.60
C ALA A 168 -8.96 4.37 -28.71
N LEU A 169 -10.03 3.60 -28.91
CA LEU A 169 -11.20 3.65 -28.04
C LEU A 169 -10.94 2.90 -26.73
N ALA A 170 -10.27 1.75 -26.77
CA ALA A 170 -9.92 0.97 -25.59
C ALA A 170 -9.08 1.78 -24.59
N VAL A 171 -8.09 2.53 -25.07
CA VAL A 171 -7.24 3.41 -24.24
C VAL A 171 -8.06 4.53 -23.61
N ARG A 172 -8.95 5.20 -24.37
CA ARG A 172 -9.80 6.28 -23.83
C ARG A 172 -10.75 5.77 -22.75
N VAL A 173 -11.39 4.63 -22.98
CA VAL A 173 -12.31 4.02 -22.01
C VAL A 173 -11.53 3.55 -20.77
N SER A 174 -10.35 2.94 -20.95
CA SER A 174 -9.47 2.56 -19.84
C SER A 174 -9.04 3.77 -18.99
N ASN A 175 -8.68 4.88 -19.63
CA ASN A 175 -8.35 6.13 -18.94
C ASN A 175 -9.53 6.68 -18.13
N LEU A 176 -10.75 6.63 -18.68
CA LEU A 176 -11.97 7.02 -17.95
C LEU A 176 -12.24 6.11 -16.75
N VAL A 177 -12.08 4.81 -16.90
CA VAL A 177 -12.24 3.85 -15.80
C VAL A 177 -11.18 4.11 -14.72
N GLY A 178 -9.92 4.33 -15.10
CA GLY A 178 -8.86 4.65 -14.14
C GLY A 178 -9.12 5.94 -13.38
N LEU A 179 -9.63 6.99 -14.04
CA LEU A 179 -10.05 8.23 -13.36
C LEU A 179 -11.19 7.98 -12.37
N ALA A 180 -12.17 7.15 -12.72
CA ALA A 180 -13.26 6.80 -11.82
C ALA A 180 -12.76 6.03 -10.59
N VAL A 181 -11.84 5.08 -10.78
CA VAL A 181 -11.22 4.34 -9.68
C VAL A 181 -10.37 5.27 -8.80
N LEU A 182 -9.58 6.18 -9.38
CA LEU A 182 -8.84 7.21 -8.63
C LEU A 182 -9.76 8.13 -7.82
N PHE A 183 -10.91 8.52 -8.38
CA PHE A 183 -11.89 9.33 -7.68
C PHE A 183 -12.46 8.59 -6.46
N ILE A 184 -12.84 7.31 -6.61
CA ILE A 184 -13.34 6.48 -5.51
C ILE A 184 -12.26 6.28 -4.44
N ALA A 185 -11.03 5.97 -4.86
CA ALA A 185 -9.88 5.82 -3.97
C ALA A 185 -9.61 7.10 -3.17
N GLY A 186 -9.55 8.26 -3.84
CA GLY A 186 -9.36 9.56 -3.21
C GLY A 186 -10.49 9.93 -2.24
N TRP A 187 -11.74 9.56 -2.56
CA TRP A 187 -12.88 9.74 -1.66
C TRP A 187 -12.73 8.91 -0.37
N MET A 188 -12.40 7.62 -0.51
CA MET A 188 -12.22 6.71 0.62
C MET A 188 -11.07 7.16 1.51
N LEU A 189 -9.94 7.58 0.93
CA LEU A 189 -8.77 8.03 1.65
C LEU A 189 -9.05 9.31 2.45
N ALA A 190 -9.68 10.31 1.83
CA ALA A 190 -10.02 11.56 2.51
C ALA A 190 -11.05 11.35 3.63
N ARG A 191 -12.02 10.44 3.43
CA ARG A 191 -12.95 10.05 4.50
C ARG A 191 -12.23 9.41 5.67
N TYR A 192 -11.25 8.54 5.41
CA TYR A 192 -10.47 7.88 6.46
C TYR A 192 -9.57 8.85 7.22
N ALA A 193 -8.99 9.84 6.53
CA ALA A 193 -8.16 10.89 7.13
C ALA A 193 -8.95 11.97 7.90
N GLY A 194 -10.30 11.88 7.95
CA GLY A 194 -11.15 12.90 8.56
C GLY A 194 -11.24 14.21 7.76
N ALA A 195 -10.75 14.22 6.53
CA ALA A 195 -10.83 15.35 5.61
C ALA A 195 -12.15 15.35 4.83
N LYS A 196 -12.42 16.43 4.08
CA LYS A 196 -13.61 16.53 3.21
C LYS A 196 -13.46 15.53 2.05
N PRO A 197 -14.31 14.48 1.94
CA PRO A 197 -14.12 13.38 0.98
C PRO A 197 -14.03 13.82 -0.47
N TRP A 198 -14.82 14.82 -0.84
CA TRP A 198 -14.85 15.36 -2.20
C TRP A 198 -13.53 16.06 -2.59
N GLN A 199 -12.82 16.67 -1.65
CA GLN A 199 -11.53 17.33 -1.92
C GLN A 199 -10.45 16.30 -2.28
N GLY A 200 -10.40 15.18 -1.54
CA GLY A 200 -9.48 14.09 -1.84
C GLY A 200 -9.80 13.42 -3.18
N ALA A 201 -11.08 13.17 -3.45
CA ALA A 201 -11.54 12.58 -4.71
C ALA A 201 -11.15 13.45 -5.92
N ILE A 202 -11.41 14.77 -5.85
CA ILE A 202 -11.04 15.71 -6.92
C ILE A 202 -9.53 15.82 -7.05
N ALA A 203 -8.78 15.99 -5.94
CA ALA A 203 -7.32 16.12 -6.00
C ALA A 203 -6.67 14.92 -6.69
N LEU A 204 -7.12 13.71 -6.36
CA LEU A 204 -6.60 12.49 -6.96
C LEU A 204 -6.99 12.34 -8.44
N ALA A 205 -8.25 12.62 -8.77
CA ALA A 205 -8.71 12.57 -10.16
C ALA A 205 -8.01 13.62 -11.04
N VAL A 206 -7.79 14.84 -10.53
CA VAL A 206 -7.02 15.89 -11.22
C VAL A 206 -5.57 15.44 -11.42
N THR A 207 -4.96 14.83 -10.41
CA THR A 207 -3.59 14.30 -10.52
C THR A 207 -3.50 13.23 -11.61
N GLY A 208 -4.44 12.28 -11.64
CA GLY A 208 -4.54 11.28 -12.70
C GLY A 208 -4.74 11.90 -14.07
N ALA A 209 -5.64 12.89 -14.20
CA ALA A 209 -5.90 13.57 -15.46
C ALA A 209 -4.68 14.35 -15.99
N VAL A 210 -3.95 15.03 -15.10
CA VAL A 210 -2.69 15.70 -15.44
C VAL A 210 -1.66 14.69 -15.94
N LEU A 211 -1.53 13.55 -15.26
CA LEU A 211 -0.61 12.49 -15.68
C LEU A 211 -0.97 11.94 -17.07
N ILE A 212 -2.25 11.62 -17.30
CA ILE A 212 -2.73 11.16 -18.61
C ILE A 212 -2.44 12.21 -19.70
N THR A 213 -2.72 13.49 -19.42
CA THR A 213 -2.48 14.58 -20.37
C THR A 213 -0.99 14.75 -20.67
N ALA A 214 -0.13 14.63 -19.65
CA ALA A 214 1.31 14.70 -19.82
C ALA A 214 1.83 13.52 -20.66
N ILE A 215 1.32 12.31 -20.44
CA ILE A 215 1.66 11.13 -21.24
C ILE A 215 1.30 11.36 -22.71
N ILE A 216 0.07 11.84 -22.98
CA ILE A 216 -0.38 12.20 -24.34
C ILE A 216 0.53 13.27 -24.97
N ALA A 217 0.86 14.32 -24.22
CA ALA A 217 1.72 15.40 -24.71
C ALA A 217 3.18 14.96 -24.99
N LEU A 218 3.67 13.94 -24.30
CA LEU A 218 5.01 13.35 -24.49
C LEU A 218 5.08 12.38 -25.67
N GLY A 219 4.00 12.24 -26.44
CA GLY A 219 3.92 11.37 -27.61
C GLY A 219 2.90 10.24 -27.46
N GLY A 220 2.24 10.13 -26.29
CA GLY A 220 1.12 9.23 -25.90
C GLY A 220 -0.07 9.16 -26.84
#